data_AF-A0A368VMB3-F1
#
_entry.id   AF-A0A368VMB3-F1
#
_cell.length_a   1.000
_cell.length_b   1.000
_cell.length_c   1.000
_cell.angle_alpha   90.00
_cell.angle_beta   90.00
_cell.angle_gamma   90.00
#
_symmetry.space_group_name_H-M   'P 1'
#
loop_
_entity.id
_entity.type
_entity.pdbx_description
1 polymer ?
#
loop_
_entity_poly.entity_id
_entity_poly.type
_entity_poly.pdbx_seq_one_letter_code
_entity_poly.pdbx_strand_id
1 'polypeptide(L)'
;MSDVPFGFGPHDPNNEDPDDRDKGESSEGRSGSDAGNSGNAGNQIPGFGGMPGPGGMPNFDIGALGQMLTQLGQVLSHSGSGGTGPVNYDLAKQLAVQQLHSNQTTERPTREQVKAIEESVRLAEMWLDPVTSLPVGTHAVQAWSSVDWVEKTLSTWQRLCDPVAQQVSNAWLEAMPEEAKQAAGPLLSMLGQMGGLTFGSQLGNGLAQLGGEVLTSTDVGLPLGPDGTAALLPANVDRFVEGLDRPAGEVTVFLAAREAAHHRLFSHVPWLRQRLLATVEEYAQGIQVDTSSLEDLASRIDPTDPSSMQELMSSGMLEPKTTPEQQAALNRLENLLALVEGWVDVVVTDAVGERLPGAEALGETVRRRRASGGPAEQTFATLVGLELRPRRLRAAATLWRLLTERHGVAGRDQVWDHPDLLPSAEDLDEPLDFADRWGTSTEDLDDPIAAIRRAESREQGTPQEGDTSRDEAGGDDTDGSSESRSDDSDQSGDDEDGGDTR
;
A
#
# COMPACT_ATOMS: atom_id res chain seq x y z
N MET A 1 29.19 36.99 -10.91
CA MET A 1 29.47 35.86 -11.80
C MET A 1 28.59 34.73 -11.32
N SER A 2 27.77 34.20 -12.22
CA SER A 2 26.65 33.33 -11.90
C SER A 2 26.35 32.53 -13.15
N ASP A 3 26.86 31.30 -13.21
CA ASP A 3 26.63 30.37 -14.30
C ASP A 3 25.73 29.24 -13.81
N VAL A 4 24.55 29.15 -14.43
CA VAL A 4 23.63 28.03 -14.34
C VAL A 4 23.11 27.80 -15.77
N PRO A 5 23.42 26.67 -16.41
CA PRO A 5 22.88 26.37 -17.73
C PRO A 5 21.84 25.25 -17.72
N PHE A 6 20.99 25.25 -18.75
CA PHE A 6 20.01 24.22 -19.14
C PHE A 6 18.69 24.15 -18.35
N GLY A 7 17.69 24.86 -18.88
CA GLY A 7 16.30 24.43 -18.81
C GLY A 7 15.89 23.75 -20.11
N PHE A 8 14.92 22.83 -20.04
CA PHE A 8 14.26 22.21 -21.19
C PHE A 8 12.76 22.46 -21.12
N GLY A 9 12.21 23.06 -22.19
CA GLY A 9 10.76 23.13 -22.43
C GLY A 9 10.26 21.92 -23.24
N PRO A 10 8.93 21.70 -23.32
CA PRO A 10 8.36 20.52 -23.96
C PRO A 10 8.55 20.51 -25.49
N HIS A 11 8.66 19.29 -26.06
CA HIS A 11 8.71 19.05 -27.50
C HIS A 11 7.32 19.06 -28.13
N ASP A 12 7.23 19.60 -29.34
CA ASP A 12 6.06 19.51 -30.25
C ASP A 12 6.35 18.42 -31.30
N PRO A 13 5.50 17.38 -31.46
CA PRO A 13 5.83 16.20 -32.26
C PRO A 13 5.55 16.30 -33.77
N ASN A 14 5.12 17.45 -34.31
CA ASN A 14 4.70 17.57 -35.72
C ASN A 14 5.62 18.48 -36.58
N ASN A 15 6.79 17.97 -36.98
CA ASN A 15 7.49 18.53 -38.14
C ASN A 15 8.29 17.46 -38.89
N GLU A 16 7.86 17.15 -40.11
CA GLU A 16 8.48 16.18 -41.02
C GLU A 16 9.35 16.88 -42.08
N ASP A 17 10.31 16.11 -42.62
CA ASP A 17 10.93 16.28 -43.96
C ASP A 17 12.07 17.33 -44.16
N PRO A 18 12.91 17.24 -45.23
CA PRO A 18 14.21 16.55 -45.09
C PRO A 18 15.43 17.25 -45.74
N ASP A 19 16.59 16.57 -45.71
CA ASP A 19 17.85 16.79 -46.47
C ASP A 19 18.56 18.18 -46.39
N ASP A 20 19.83 18.20 -45.97
CA ASP A 20 20.91 18.63 -46.88
C ASP A 20 22.33 18.23 -46.41
N ARG A 21 23.31 18.33 -47.32
CA ARG A 21 24.72 17.94 -47.14
C ARG A 21 25.68 19.14 -47.00
N ASP A 22 26.90 18.79 -46.59
CA ASP A 22 28.20 19.34 -47.05
C ASP A 22 28.96 20.36 -46.17
N LYS A 23 30.31 20.31 -46.32
CA LYS A 23 31.40 21.15 -45.76
C LYS A 23 31.77 20.94 -44.28
N GLY A 24 33.05 20.91 -43.88
CA GLY A 24 34.32 20.94 -44.63
C GLY A 24 35.29 22.05 -44.19
N GLU A 25 36.54 21.66 -43.85
CA GLU A 25 37.75 22.52 -43.69
C GLU A 25 37.77 23.54 -42.52
N SER A 26 38.90 23.95 -41.90
CA SER A 26 40.33 23.57 -42.00
C SER A 26 41.19 24.21 -40.87
N SER A 27 42.27 23.52 -40.46
CA SER A 27 43.61 24.03 -40.00
C SER A 27 43.71 25.07 -38.84
N GLU A 28 44.86 25.39 -38.18
CA GLU A 28 46.28 24.98 -38.27
C GLU A 28 47.11 25.35 -37.01
N GLY A 29 48.27 24.70 -36.82
CA GLY A 29 49.51 25.28 -36.19
C GLY A 29 49.92 24.75 -34.79
N ARG A 30 51.00 23.99 -34.53
CA ARG A 30 52.47 24.13 -34.78
C ARG A 30 53.12 25.21 -33.86
N SER A 31 54.26 25.08 -33.15
CA SER A 31 55.40 24.12 -33.01
C SER A 31 55.93 24.18 -31.54
N GLY A 32 57.02 23.55 -31.02
CA GLY A 32 58.07 22.63 -31.52
C GLY A 32 59.42 22.78 -30.74
N SER A 33 60.38 21.83 -30.88
CA SER A 33 61.79 21.81 -30.36
C SER A 33 62.00 21.55 -28.83
N ASP A 34 63.10 20.98 -28.29
CA ASP A 34 64.36 20.44 -28.88
C ASP A 34 65.06 19.32 -28.01
N ALA A 35 66.16 18.76 -28.54
CA ALA A 35 67.07 17.65 -28.16
C ALA A 35 67.56 17.40 -26.70
N GLY A 36 68.18 16.22 -26.44
CA GLY A 36 69.26 16.16 -25.40
C GLY A 36 69.80 14.87 -24.71
N ASN A 37 70.08 13.75 -25.38
CA ASN A 37 71.21 12.80 -25.09
C ASN A 37 71.50 12.15 -23.69
N SER A 38 71.37 10.81 -23.63
CA SER A 38 72.23 9.76 -22.98
C SER A 38 72.53 9.70 -21.45
N GLY A 39 72.43 8.48 -20.87
CA GLY A 39 73.01 8.14 -19.55
C GLY A 39 72.53 6.81 -18.92
N ASN A 40 73.26 5.71 -19.14
CA ASN A 40 72.99 4.36 -18.60
C ASN A 40 73.10 4.24 -17.06
N ALA A 41 72.13 3.57 -16.39
CA ALA A 41 72.36 2.44 -15.46
C ALA A 41 71.09 1.92 -14.73
N GLY A 42 70.88 0.60 -14.76
CA GLY A 42 70.58 -0.15 -13.52
C GLY A 42 69.13 -0.40 -13.07
N ASN A 43 68.88 -1.69 -12.82
CA ASN A 43 68.06 -2.26 -11.73
C ASN A 43 66.55 -2.58 -11.93
N GLN A 44 66.32 -3.84 -12.33
CA GLN A 44 65.40 -4.81 -11.69
C GLN A 44 63.91 -4.45 -11.55
N ILE A 45 63.09 -4.99 -12.47
CA ILE A 45 61.71 -5.41 -12.18
C ILE A 45 61.72 -6.96 -12.06
N PRO A 46 61.37 -7.55 -10.91
CA PRO A 46 61.22 -9.00 -10.76
C PRO A 46 60.03 -9.51 -11.57
N GLY A 47 60.22 -10.59 -12.32
CA GLY A 47 59.15 -11.22 -13.07
C GLY A 47 58.25 -12.12 -12.22
N PHE A 48 57.02 -12.32 -12.68
CA PHE A 48 56.21 -13.49 -12.33
C PHE A 48 56.01 -14.31 -13.60
N GLY A 49 56.34 -15.59 -13.58
CA GLY A 49 56.33 -16.46 -14.75
C GLY A 49 55.45 -17.69 -14.59
N GLY A 50 55.36 -18.48 -15.65
CA GLY A 50 54.86 -19.86 -15.58
C GLY A 50 53.35 -20.02 -15.76
N MET A 51 52.89 -19.91 -17.01
CA MET A 51 51.59 -20.45 -17.42
C MET A 51 51.69 -21.99 -17.51
N PRO A 52 50.91 -22.80 -16.76
CA PRO A 52 50.80 -24.24 -17.00
C PRO A 52 49.84 -24.50 -18.17
N GLY A 53 50.17 -25.46 -19.02
CA GLY A 53 49.35 -25.84 -20.17
C GLY A 53 48.09 -26.67 -19.81
N PRO A 54 47.20 -26.91 -20.78
CA PRO A 54 45.93 -27.62 -20.55
C PRO A 54 46.15 -29.13 -20.41
N GLY A 55 45.82 -29.71 -19.25
CA GLY A 55 45.85 -31.15 -19.05
C GLY A 55 45.81 -31.56 -17.58
N GLY A 56 44.60 -31.74 -17.04
CA GLY A 56 44.41 -32.25 -15.67
C GLY A 56 42.99 -32.05 -15.17
N MET A 57 42.12 -33.05 -15.34
CA MET A 57 40.83 -33.09 -14.63
C MET A 57 41.09 -33.16 -13.12
N PRO A 58 40.44 -32.32 -12.29
CA PRO A 58 40.52 -32.48 -10.84
C PRO A 58 39.89 -33.82 -10.44
N ASN A 59 40.60 -34.57 -9.59
CA ASN A 59 40.20 -35.87 -9.12
C ASN A 59 38.91 -35.77 -8.28
N PHE A 60 37.78 -36.23 -8.82
CA PHE A 60 36.51 -36.33 -8.08
C PHE A 60 36.66 -37.32 -6.92
N ASP A 61 36.79 -36.79 -5.71
CA ASP A 61 36.97 -37.61 -4.51
C ASP A 61 35.61 -38.18 -4.05
N ILE A 62 35.46 -39.50 -4.19
CA ILE A 62 34.26 -40.25 -3.80
C ILE A 62 34.00 -40.14 -2.27
N GLY A 63 35.04 -39.91 -1.45
CA GLY A 63 34.89 -39.64 -0.02
C GLY A 63 34.30 -38.26 0.26
N ALA A 64 34.67 -37.24 -0.51
CA ALA A 64 34.06 -35.91 -0.41
C ALA A 64 32.57 -35.95 -0.82
N LEU A 65 32.22 -36.78 -1.81
CA LEU A 65 30.84 -37.02 -2.23
C LEU A 65 30.00 -37.65 -1.09
N GLY A 66 30.58 -38.59 -0.32
CA GLY A 66 29.94 -39.17 0.87
C GLY A 66 29.71 -38.16 2.01
N GLN A 67 30.67 -37.25 2.25
CA GLN A 67 30.49 -36.15 3.21
C GLN A 67 29.45 -35.14 2.73
N MET A 68 29.47 -34.77 1.45
CA MET A 68 28.45 -33.92 0.83
C MET A 68 27.06 -34.54 0.94
N LEU A 69 26.90 -35.85 0.71
CA LEU A 69 25.62 -36.55 0.84
C LEU A 69 25.14 -36.58 2.31
N THR A 70 26.06 -36.74 3.26
CA THR A 70 25.74 -36.71 4.70
C THR A 70 25.32 -35.30 5.15
N GLN A 71 26.00 -34.27 4.65
CA GLN A 71 25.67 -32.87 4.92
C GLN A 71 24.36 -32.45 4.25
N LEU A 72 24.11 -32.90 3.01
CA LEU A 72 22.82 -32.77 2.33
C LEU A 72 21.70 -33.46 3.12
N GLY A 73 21.94 -34.66 3.65
CA GLY A 73 21.01 -35.39 4.51
C GLY A 73 20.75 -34.69 5.85
N GLN A 74 21.74 -34.01 6.42
CA GLN A 74 21.55 -33.17 7.61
C GLN A 74 20.76 -31.90 7.30
N VAL A 75 21.00 -31.25 6.16
CA VAL A 75 20.19 -30.11 5.69
C VAL A 75 18.75 -30.54 5.39
N LEU A 76 18.54 -31.66 4.70
CA LEU A 76 17.21 -32.23 4.42
C LEU A 76 16.46 -32.68 5.67
N SER A 77 17.14 -33.18 6.70
CA SER A 77 16.48 -33.54 7.98
C SER A 77 16.17 -32.32 8.86
N HIS A 78 16.94 -31.24 8.75
CA HIS A 78 16.62 -29.97 9.43
C HIS A 78 15.53 -29.18 8.69
N SER A 79 15.48 -29.20 7.35
CA SER A 79 14.38 -28.60 6.58
C SER A 79 13.11 -29.45 6.56
N GLY A 80 13.20 -30.77 6.73
CA GLY A 80 12.05 -31.67 6.82
C GLY A 80 11.20 -31.53 8.09
N SER A 81 11.55 -30.63 9.00
CA SER A 81 10.83 -30.40 10.27
C SER A 81 10.36 -28.95 10.50
N GLY A 82 10.57 -28.04 9.54
CA GLY A 82 10.09 -26.67 9.61
C GLY A 82 10.03 -26.03 8.22
N GLY A 83 8.82 -25.66 7.76
CA GLY A 83 8.63 -24.94 6.50
C GLY A 83 8.15 -25.77 5.30
N THR A 84 7.24 -26.73 5.47
CA THR A 84 6.56 -27.44 4.35
C THR A 84 5.42 -26.60 3.74
N GLY A 85 5.72 -25.36 3.33
CA GLY A 85 4.82 -24.47 2.59
C GLY A 85 5.32 -24.20 1.16
N PRO A 86 4.51 -23.56 0.30
CA PRO A 86 4.94 -23.20 -1.06
C PRO A 86 6.08 -22.15 -1.08
N VAL A 87 6.34 -21.48 0.06
CA VAL A 87 7.39 -20.47 0.24
C VAL A 87 8.20 -20.78 1.50
N ASN A 88 9.52 -20.61 1.43
CA ASN A 88 10.40 -20.74 2.58
C ASN A 88 10.50 -19.41 3.37
N TYR A 89 9.57 -19.19 4.29
CA TYR A 89 9.51 -17.97 5.12
C TYR A 89 10.64 -17.85 6.15
N ASP A 90 11.23 -18.95 6.61
CA ASP A 90 12.38 -18.91 7.50
C ASP A 90 13.62 -18.36 6.77
N LEU A 91 13.84 -18.78 5.52
CA LEU A 91 14.84 -18.21 4.63
C LEU A 91 14.54 -16.74 4.33
N ALA A 92 13.28 -16.40 4.01
CA ALA A 92 12.86 -15.02 3.75
C ALA A 92 13.20 -14.11 4.94
N LYS A 93 12.83 -14.52 6.16
CA LYS A 93 13.14 -13.80 7.40
C LYS A 93 14.66 -13.69 7.62
N GLN A 94 15.42 -14.75 7.43
CA GLN A 94 16.87 -14.74 7.63
C GLN A 94 17.57 -13.76 6.68
N LEU A 95 17.23 -13.79 5.38
CA LEU A 95 17.75 -12.87 4.38
C LEU A 95 17.33 -11.43 4.67
N ALA A 96 16.06 -11.21 5.01
CA ALA A 96 15.55 -9.89 5.35
C ALA A 96 16.34 -9.26 6.52
N VAL A 97 16.50 -10.00 7.62
CA VAL A 97 17.24 -9.54 8.80
C VAL A 97 18.74 -9.35 8.49
N GLN A 98 19.35 -10.22 7.69
CA GLN A 98 20.75 -10.08 7.28
C GLN A 98 20.99 -8.80 6.46
N GLN A 99 20.10 -8.49 5.52
CA GLN A 99 20.20 -7.30 4.68
C GLN A 99 19.92 -6.02 5.50
N LEU A 100 18.92 -6.03 6.38
CA LEU A 100 18.65 -4.91 7.31
C LEU A 100 19.86 -4.58 8.20
N HIS A 101 20.54 -5.61 8.73
CA HIS A 101 21.79 -5.45 9.48
C HIS A 101 22.92 -4.88 8.62
N SER A 102 23.07 -5.36 7.38
CA SER A 102 24.09 -4.86 6.44
C SER A 102 23.87 -3.39 6.09
N ASN A 103 22.61 -2.97 5.99
CA ASN A 103 22.21 -1.59 5.71
C ASN A 103 22.21 -0.67 6.95
N GLN A 104 22.57 -1.17 8.14
CA GLN A 104 22.54 -0.42 9.40
C GLN A 104 21.15 0.22 9.67
N THR A 105 20.12 -0.63 9.67
CA THR A 105 18.71 -0.23 9.86
C THR A 105 18.05 -1.02 11.00
N THR A 106 18.84 -1.44 12.00
CA THR A 106 18.42 -2.41 13.04
C THR A 106 18.49 -1.85 14.45
N GLU A 107 18.51 -0.53 14.57
CA GLU A 107 18.50 0.21 15.82
C GLU A 107 17.25 -0.17 16.62
N ARG A 108 17.44 -0.58 17.88
CA ARG A 108 16.33 -0.86 18.78
C ARG A 108 15.79 0.46 19.36
N PRO A 109 14.46 0.65 19.41
CA PRO A 109 13.86 1.82 20.03
C PRO A 109 14.37 2.07 21.45
N THR A 110 14.77 3.31 21.72
CA THR A 110 15.11 3.77 23.07
C THR A 110 13.84 3.93 23.92
N ARG A 111 13.99 3.94 25.25
CA ARG A 111 12.86 4.19 26.17
C ARG A 111 12.21 5.55 25.96
N GLU A 112 12.98 6.54 25.50
CA GLU A 112 12.50 7.89 25.19
C GLU A 112 11.64 7.88 23.91
N GLN A 113 12.12 7.26 22.83
CA GLN A 113 11.33 7.07 21.60
C GLN A 113 10.05 6.27 21.85
N VAL A 114 10.10 5.18 22.63
CA VAL A 114 8.89 4.42 23.03
C VAL A 114 7.87 5.32 23.71
N LYS A 115 8.30 6.09 24.71
CA LYS A 115 7.42 7.01 25.44
C LYS A 115 6.87 8.12 24.53
N ALA A 116 7.70 8.71 23.68
CA ALA A 116 7.29 9.75 22.74
C ALA A 116 6.24 9.25 21.74
N ILE A 117 6.36 8.01 21.26
CA ILE A 117 5.37 7.35 20.39
C ILE A 117 4.06 7.08 21.15
N GLU A 118 4.12 6.56 22.38
CA GLU A 118 2.92 6.39 23.23
C GLU A 118 2.17 7.71 23.48
N GLU A 119 2.89 8.78 23.81
CA GLU A 119 2.32 10.11 24.03
C GLU A 119 1.77 10.72 22.73
N SER A 120 2.46 10.52 21.59
CA SER A 120 2.03 11.00 20.28
C SER A 120 0.75 10.31 19.79
N VAL A 121 0.62 8.99 19.97
CA VAL A 121 -0.62 8.27 19.61
C VAL A 121 -1.77 8.67 20.52
N ARG A 122 -1.56 8.81 21.84
CA ARG A 122 -2.61 9.33 22.75
C ARG A 122 -3.08 10.74 22.37
N LEU A 123 -2.15 11.62 21.99
CA LEU A 123 -2.46 12.97 21.52
C LEU A 123 -3.25 12.95 20.20
N ALA A 124 -2.83 12.09 19.27
CA ALA A 124 -3.48 11.92 17.98
C ALA A 124 -4.92 11.38 18.12
N GLU A 125 -5.16 10.37 18.96
CA GLU A 125 -6.50 9.83 19.20
C GLU A 125 -7.46 10.93 19.72
N MET A 126 -7.00 11.77 20.66
CA MET A 126 -7.77 12.92 21.16
C MET A 126 -8.08 13.97 20.07
N TRP A 127 -7.24 14.09 19.04
CA TRP A 127 -7.47 15.00 17.91
C TRP A 127 -8.32 14.39 16.80
N LEU A 128 -8.38 13.06 16.70
CA LEU A 128 -9.20 12.31 15.76
C LEU A 128 -10.67 12.20 16.20
N ASP A 129 -10.94 12.12 17.51
CA ASP A 129 -12.29 12.03 18.08
C ASP A 129 -13.35 13.01 17.52
N PRO A 130 -13.07 14.30 17.28
CA PRO A 130 -14.07 15.23 16.72
C PRO A 130 -14.26 15.15 15.20
N VAL A 131 -13.41 14.42 14.46
CA VAL A 131 -13.37 14.46 12.97
C VAL A 131 -13.70 13.11 12.30
N THR A 132 -13.98 12.07 13.07
CA THR A 132 -14.54 10.80 12.58
C THR A 132 -15.55 10.23 13.58
N SER A 133 -16.60 9.56 13.09
CA SER A 133 -17.52 8.80 13.95
C SER A 133 -16.97 7.44 14.36
N LEU A 134 -15.84 7.00 13.78
CA LEU A 134 -15.19 5.74 14.15
C LEU A 134 -14.46 5.91 15.51
N PRO A 135 -14.75 5.07 16.52
CA PRO A 135 -14.05 5.13 17.81
C PRO A 135 -12.56 4.78 17.69
N VAL A 136 -11.80 5.01 18.76
CA VAL A 136 -10.44 4.48 18.94
C VAL A 136 -10.37 3.00 18.54
N GLY A 137 -9.49 2.67 17.60
CA GLY A 137 -9.22 1.29 17.15
C GLY A 137 -7.95 0.68 17.75
N THR A 138 -7.16 1.48 18.48
CA THR A 138 -5.92 1.02 19.09
C THR A 138 -6.17 0.39 20.46
N HIS A 139 -5.46 -0.70 20.75
CA HIS A 139 -5.46 -1.41 22.04
C HIS A 139 -4.04 -1.53 22.61
N ALA A 140 -3.02 -1.53 21.74
CA ALA A 140 -1.63 -1.44 22.10
C ALA A 140 -0.92 -0.41 21.22
N VAL A 141 0.06 0.29 21.79
CA VAL A 141 0.99 1.17 21.07
C VAL A 141 2.39 0.62 21.28
N GLN A 142 3.19 0.53 20.22
CA GLN A 142 4.55 0.01 20.28
C GLN A 142 5.51 0.87 19.44
N ALA A 143 6.78 0.90 19.82
CA ALA A 143 7.86 1.28 18.93
C ALA A 143 8.56 0.03 18.42
N TRP A 144 8.79 -0.08 17.11
CA TRP A 144 9.39 -1.25 16.47
C TRP A 144 10.75 -0.89 15.85
N SER A 145 11.70 -1.83 15.85
CA SER A 145 12.80 -1.80 14.89
C SER A 145 12.33 -2.33 13.53
N SER A 146 13.11 -2.12 12.46
CA SER A 146 12.88 -2.75 11.15
C SER A 146 12.80 -4.28 11.24
N VAL A 147 13.57 -4.89 12.15
CA VAL A 147 13.53 -6.33 12.44
C VAL A 147 12.20 -6.71 13.10
N ASP A 148 11.74 -5.95 14.11
CA ASP A 148 10.43 -6.18 14.73
C ASP A 148 9.30 -6.12 13.70
N TRP A 149 9.37 -5.20 12.71
CA TRP A 149 8.37 -5.10 11.65
C TRP A 149 8.36 -6.35 10.76
N VAL A 150 9.53 -6.83 10.31
CA VAL A 150 9.62 -8.09 9.54
C VAL A 150 9.06 -9.26 10.35
N GLU A 151 9.43 -9.38 11.63
CA GLU A 151 8.98 -10.49 12.49
C GLU A 151 7.47 -10.46 12.77
N LYS A 152 6.90 -9.28 13.05
CA LYS A 152 5.50 -9.13 13.46
C LYS A 152 4.51 -9.10 12.29
N THR A 153 4.97 -8.81 11.08
CA THR A 153 4.13 -8.83 9.87
C THR A 153 4.18 -10.16 9.10
N LEU A 154 5.19 -11.01 9.33
CA LEU A 154 5.44 -12.23 8.54
C LEU A 154 4.22 -13.17 8.42
N SER A 155 3.40 -13.27 9.46
CA SER A 155 2.18 -14.11 9.45
C SER A 155 1.06 -13.57 8.54
N THR A 156 1.03 -12.26 8.28
CA THR A 156 0.12 -11.65 7.29
C THR A 156 0.68 -11.81 5.89
N TRP A 157 2.00 -11.65 5.71
CA TRP A 157 2.69 -11.96 4.46
C TRP A 157 2.50 -13.41 4.01
N GLN A 158 2.51 -14.37 4.93
CA GLN A 158 2.17 -15.77 4.65
C GLN A 158 0.81 -15.92 3.97
N ARG A 159 -0.23 -15.29 4.53
CA ARG A 159 -1.59 -15.32 3.97
C ARG A 159 -1.69 -14.64 2.59
N LEU A 160 -0.90 -13.60 2.35
CA LEU A 160 -0.86 -12.89 1.07
C LEU A 160 -0.09 -13.66 -0.02
N CYS A 161 1.04 -14.29 0.34
CA CYS A 161 1.95 -14.91 -0.61
C CYS A 161 1.67 -16.40 -0.88
N ASP A 162 1.15 -17.16 0.08
CA ASP A 162 0.86 -18.60 -0.11
C ASP A 162 -0.10 -18.87 -1.29
N PRO A 163 -1.21 -18.12 -1.48
CA PRO A 163 -2.10 -18.31 -2.63
C PRO A 163 -1.40 -18.06 -3.97
N VAL A 164 -0.58 -17.01 -4.05
CA VAL A 164 0.19 -16.64 -5.24
C VAL A 164 1.22 -17.72 -5.58
N ALA A 165 2.04 -18.12 -4.61
CA ALA A 165 3.09 -19.11 -4.80
C ALA A 165 2.53 -20.50 -5.16
N GLN A 166 1.39 -20.89 -4.57
CA GLN A 166 0.69 -22.12 -4.92
C GLN A 166 0.16 -22.07 -6.35
N GLN A 167 -0.46 -20.96 -6.79
CA GLN A 167 -1.00 -20.87 -8.15
C GLN A 167 0.08 -20.76 -9.22
N VAL A 168 1.18 -20.04 -8.99
CA VAL A 168 2.35 -20.05 -9.89
C VAL A 168 2.91 -21.47 -10.04
N SER A 169 3.00 -22.23 -8.93
CA SER A 169 3.46 -23.62 -8.95
C SER A 169 2.49 -24.54 -9.71
N ASN A 170 1.19 -24.38 -9.51
CA ASN A 170 0.15 -25.14 -10.21
C ASN A 170 0.18 -24.87 -11.72
N ALA A 171 0.22 -23.60 -12.12
CA ALA A 171 0.20 -23.21 -13.53
C ALA A 171 1.46 -23.68 -14.28
N TRP A 172 2.63 -23.67 -13.62
CA TRP A 172 3.84 -24.31 -14.14
C TRP A 172 3.68 -25.83 -14.32
N LEU A 173 3.07 -26.52 -13.36
CA LEU A 173 2.80 -27.95 -13.46
C LEU A 173 1.83 -28.25 -14.61
N GLU A 174 0.72 -27.52 -14.72
CA GLU A 174 -0.29 -27.73 -15.77
C GLU A 174 0.29 -27.58 -17.17
N ALA A 175 1.16 -26.58 -17.37
CA ALA A 175 1.83 -26.29 -18.64
C ALA A 175 2.88 -27.33 -19.08
N MET A 176 3.27 -28.29 -18.24
CA MET A 176 4.20 -29.37 -18.64
C MET A 176 3.51 -30.46 -19.47
N PRO A 177 4.19 -31.07 -20.47
CA PRO A 177 3.70 -32.25 -21.18
C PRO A 177 3.41 -33.44 -20.23
N GLU A 178 2.39 -34.24 -20.54
CA GLU A 178 1.98 -35.39 -19.72
C GLU A 178 3.07 -36.47 -19.61
N GLU A 179 3.86 -36.66 -20.66
CA GLU A 179 5.02 -37.55 -20.66
C GLU A 179 6.10 -37.08 -19.68
N ALA A 180 6.26 -35.77 -19.52
CA ALA A 180 7.21 -35.17 -18.58
C ALA A 180 6.68 -35.26 -17.14
N LYS A 181 5.40 -34.94 -16.90
CA LYS A 181 4.75 -35.04 -15.58
C LYS A 181 4.93 -36.42 -14.93
N GLN A 182 4.71 -37.48 -15.72
CA GLN A 182 4.78 -38.86 -15.22
C GLN A 182 6.22 -39.35 -14.98
N ALA A 183 7.18 -38.92 -15.80
CA ALA A 183 8.60 -39.27 -15.62
C ALA A 183 9.30 -38.44 -14.53
N ALA A 184 8.82 -37.24 -14.26
CA ALA A 184 9.52 -36.26 -13.42
C ALA A 184 9.10 -36.22 -11.94
N GLY A 185 8.22 -37.09 -11.43
CA GLY A 185 7.70 -37.01 -10.04
C GLY A 185 8.70 -36.61 -8.93
N PRO A 186 9.87 -37.27 -8.79
CA PRO A 186 10.91 -36.86 -7.85
C PRO A 186 11.59 -35.52 -8.19
N LEU A 187 11.73 -35.23 -9.48
CA LEU A 187 12.26 -33.98 -10.04
C LEU A 187 11.31 -32.79 -9.81
N LEU A 188 9.99 -33.01 -9.90
CA LEU A 188 8.96 -32.01 -9.61
C LEU A 188 8.93 -31.63 -8.13
N SER A 189 9.11 -32.61 -7.23
CA SER A 189 9.26 -32.35 -5.79
C SER A 189 10.50 -31.50 -5.51
N MET A 190 11.64 -31.82 -6.15
CA MET A 190 12.86 -31.00 -6.07
C MET A 190 12.68 -29.60 -6.67
N LEU A 191 11.97 -29.48 -7.79
CA LEU A 191 11.67 -28.21 -8.45
C LEU A 191 10.76 -27.32 -7.60
N GLY A 192 9.73 -27.89 -6.96
CA GLY A 192 8.86 -27.18 -6.01
C GLY A 192 9.63 -26.68 -4.78
N GLN A 193 10.53 -27.51 -4.23
CA GLN A 193 11.42 -27.08 -3.15
C GLN A 193 12.35 -25.94 -3.58
N MET A 194 12.92 -26.02 -4.79
CA MET A 194 13.75 -24.96 -5.37
C MET A 194 12.94 -23.68 -5.65
N GLY A 195 11.69 -23.80 -6.10
CA GLY A 195 10.76 -22.70 -6.29
C GLY A 195 10.45 -21.97 -4.98
N GLY A 196 10.12 -22.71 -3.91
CA GLY A 196 9.88 -22.14 -2.59
C GLY A 196 11.10 -21.48 -1.95
N LEU A 197 12.32 -21.94 -2.26
CA LEU A 197 13.57 -21.26 -1.90
C LEU A 197 13.78 -19.97 -2.69
N THR A 198 13.54 -19.99 -4.01
CA THR A 198 13.65 -18.80 -4.87
C THR A 198 12.63 -17.74 -4.46
N PHE A 199 11.35 -18.08 -4.33
CA PHE A 199 10.31 -17.17 -3.85
C PHE A 199 10.62 -16.66 -2.43
N GLY A 200 11.07 -17.53 -1.53
CA GLY A 200 11.51 -17.16 -0.19
C GLY A 200 12.63 -16.11 -0.20
N SER A 201 13.59 -16.21 -1.12
CA SER A 201 14.66 -15.21 -1.25
C SER A 201 14.20 -13.88 -1.85
N GLN A 202 13.30 -13.90 -2.83
CA GLN A 202 12.67 -12.67 -3.36
C GLN A 202 11.84 -11.96 -2.29
N LEU A 203 11.01 -12.70 -1.56
CA LEU A 203 10.24 -12.19 -0.43
C LEU A 203 11.16 -11.62 0.65
N GLY A 204 12.27 -12.30 0.98
CA GLY A 204 13.24 -11.81 1.97
C GLY A 204 13.87 -10.47 1.60
N ASN A 205 14.27 -10.30 0.33
CA ASN A 205 14.80 -9.03 -0.17
C ASN A 205 13.74 -7.91 -0.11
N GLY A 206 12.50 -8.19 -0.53
CA GLY A 206 11.39 -7.24 -0.45
C GLY A 206 11.07 -6.83 0.99
N LEU A 207 11.04 -7.79 1.92
CA LEU A 207 10.82 -7.53 3.36
C LEU A 207 11.95 -6.71 3.99
N ALA A 208 13.20 -6.86 3.57
CA ALA A 208 14.28 -5.97 3.99
C ALA A 208 14.11 -4.55 3.45
N GLN A 209 13.81 -4.40 2.16
CA GLN A 209 13.62 -3.10 1.51
C GLN A 209 12.45 -2.34 2.17
N LEU A 210 11.34 -3.03 2.40
CA LEU A 210 10.18 -2.55 3.15
C LEU A 210 10.53 -2.17 4.60
N GLY A 211 11.02 -3.12 5.39
CA GLY A 211 11.30 -2.91 6.82
C GLY A 211 12.29 -1.77 7.05
N GLY A 212 13.26 -1.58 6.15
CA GLY A 212 14.25 -0.52 6.21
C GLY A 212 13.71 0.89 5.93
N GLU A 213 12.47 1.03 5.46
CA GLU A 213 11.88 2.32 5.07
C GLU A 213 10.50 2.62 5.68
N VAL A 214 9.64 1.64 5.90
CA VAL A 214 8.28 1.87 6.44
C VAL A 214 8.33 2.63 7.77
N LEU A 215 7.44 3.62 7.92
CA LEU A 215 7.42 4.49 9.10
C LEU A 215 6.50 3.95 10.20
N THR A 216 5.47 3.19 9.81
CA THR A 216 4.43 2.65 10.71
C THR A 216 4.02 1.23 10.32
N SER A 217 3.20 0.55 11.13
CA SER A 217 2.72 -0.81 10.82
C SER A 217 1.75 -0.85 9.64
N THR A 218 1.04 0.26 9.38
CA THR A 218 0.07 0.42 8.29
C THR A 218 0.58 1.22 7.09
N ASP A 219 1.86 1.64 7.07
CA ASP A 219 2.42 2.55 6.06
C ASP A 219 2.32 2.06 4.60
N VAL A 220 2.01 0.77 4.38
CA VAL A 220 1.76 0.19 3.03
C VAL A 220 0.28 0.13 2.65
N GLY A 221 -0.63 0.74 3.43
CA GLY A 221 -2.08 0.71 3.21
C GLY A 221 -2.79 -0.57 3.67
N LEU A 222 -2.06 -1.53 4.26
CA LEU A 222 -2.60 -2.80 4.76
C LEU A 222 -2.35 -2.98 6.26
N PRO A 223 -3.27 -3.60 7.03
CA PRO A 223 -3.09 -3.93 8.44
C PRO A 223 -2.24 -5.20 8.58
N LEU A 224 -0.94 -5.06 8.32
CA LEU A 224 0.03 -6.16 8.33
C LEU A 224 0.40 -6.64 9.74
N GLY A 225 0.39 -5.73 10.72
CA GLY A 225 0.73 -6.02 12.11
C GLY A 225 -0.37 -6.76 12.88
N PRO A 226 -0.11 -7.10 14.17
CA PRO A 226 -1.12 -7.65 15.06
C PRO A 226 -2.30 -6.68 15.26
N ASP A 227 -3.49 -7.24 15.33
CA ASP A 227 -4.75 -6.50 15.42
C ASP A 227 -4.76 -5.51 16.60
N GLY A 228 -5.24 -4.28 16.36
CA GLY A 228 -5.27 -3.18 17.34
C GLY A 228 -3.91 -2.70 17.85
N THR A 229 -2.79 -3.12 17.23
CA THR A 229 -1.43 -2.71 17.63
C THR A 229 -0.91 -1.62 16.69
N ALA A 230 -1.05 -0.36 17.09
CA ALA A 230 -0.37 0.76 16.43
C ALA A 230 1.13 0.68 16.69
N ALA A 231 1.93 0.78 15.63
CA ALA A 231 3.39 0.81 15.79
C ALA A 231 4.08 1.77 14.83
N LEU A 232 5.05 2.51 15.37
CA LEU A 232 5.93 3.41 14.63
C LEU A 232 7.37 2.88 14.70
N LEU A 233 8.16 3.12 13.65
CA LEU A 233 9.56 2.70 13.57
C LEU A 233 10.47 3.93 13.79
N PRO A 234 10.86 4.27 15.03
CA PRO A 234 11.52 5.55 15.31
C PRO A 234 12.83 5.74 14.55
N ALA A 235 13.63 4.69 14.34
CA ALA A 235 14.86 4.79 13.54
C ALA A 235 14.61 5.09 12.04
N ASN A 236 13.43 4.77 11.53
CA ASN A 236 13.01 5.13 10.17
C ASN A 236 12.39 6.53 10.16
N VAL A 237 11.66 6.91 11.21
CA VAL A 237 11.13 8.27 11.40
C VAL A 237 12.27 9.29 11.54
N ASP A 238 13.30 9.00 12.33
CA ASP A 238 14.47 9.88 12.51
C ASP A 238 15.17 10.13 11.15
N ARG A 239 15.42 9.07 10.37
CA ARG A 239 15.98 9.17 9.00
C ARG A 239 15.03 9.82 7.99
N PHE A 240 13.72 9.77 8.20
CA PHE A 240 12.74 10.48 7.37
C PHE A 240 12.67 11.98 7.73
N VAL A 241 12.97 12.34 8.98
CA VAL A 241 13.12 13.74 9.41
C VAL A 241 14.43 14.35 8.90
N GLU A 242 15.49 13.55 8.68
CA GLU A 242 16.74 13.98 8.03
C GLU A 242 16.49 14.48 6.59
N GLY A 243 16.30 15.81 6.45
CA GLY A 243 15.97 16.46 5.18
C GLY A 243 14.66 17.23 5.18
N LEU A 244 13.85 17.11 6.25
CA LEU A 244 12.68 17.95 6.49
C LEU A 244 13.06 19.13 7.38
N ASP A 245 12.69 20.34 6.98
CA ASP A 245 12.82 21.55 7.80
C ASP A 245 11.68 21.61 8.85
N ARG A 246 11.59 20.57 9.69
CA ARG A 246 10.49 20.31 10.63
C ARG A 246 10.98 19.64 11.92
N PRO A 247 10.43 19.99 13.10
CA PRO A 247 10.73 19.29 14.35
C PRO A 247 10.30 17.81 14.31
N ALA A 248 11.18 16.90 14.73
CA ALA A 248 10.92 15.46 14.77
C ALA A 248 9.64 15.08 15.55
N GLY A 249 9.31 15.84 16.60
CA GLY A 249 8.08 15.67 17.38
C GLY A 249 6.80 15.93 16.57
N GLU A 250 6.77 16.99 15.73
CA GLU A 250 5.63 17.29 14.86
C GLU A 250 5.42 16.18 13.82
N VAL A 251 6.52 15.68 13.24
CA VAL A 251 6.49 14.56 12.30
C VAL A 251 6.00 13.27 12.97
N THR A 252 6.46 13.00 14.19
CA THR A 252 6.02 11.82 14.97
C THR A 252 4.53 11.88 15.30
N VAL A 253 4.00 13.05 15.71
CA VAL A 253 2.56 13.22 15.99
C VAL A 253 1.73 13.11 14.69
N PHE A 254 2.20 13.67 13.58
CA PHE A 254 1.55 13.54 12.27
C PHE A 254 1.46 12.06 11.83
N LEU A 255 2.57 11.31 11.93
CA LEU A 255 2.59 9.88 11.60
C LEU A 255 1.75 9.05 12.57
N ALA A 256 1.73 9.40 13.87
CA ALA A 256 0.87 8.78 14.86
C ALA A 256 -0.62 9.00 14.56
N ALA A 257 -1.01 10.16 14.05
CA ALA A 257 -2.37 10.43 13.59
C ALA A 257 -2.75 9.59 12.36
N ARG A 258 -1.85 9.43 11.40
CA ARG A 258 -2.06 8.50 10.27
C ARG A 258 -2.22 7.05 10.73
N GLU A 259 -1.35 6.57 11.60
CA GLU A 259 -1.42 5.20 12.14
C GLU A 259 -2.73 4.99 12.92
N ALA A 260 -3.07 5.89 13.84
CA ALA A 260 -4.30 5.81 14.62
C ALA A 260 -5.56 5.81 13.71
N ALA A 261 -5.63 6.68 12.70
CA ALA A 261 -6.74 6.70 11.75
C ALA A 261 -6.91 5.37 11.00
N HIS A 262 -5.83 4.75 10.51
CA HIS A 262 -5.90 3.41 9.92
C HIS A 262 -6.43 2.36 10.91
N HIS A 263 -5.99 2.40 12.17
CA HIS A 263 -6.47 1.46 13.19
C HIS A 263 -7.95 1.68 13.53
N ARG A 264 -8.45 2.92 13.56
CA ARG A 264 -9.90 3.20 13.68
C ARG A 264 -10.66 2.53 12.54
N LEU A 265 -10.21 2.73 11.30
CA LEU A 265 -10.86 2.16 10.12
C LEU A 265 -10.84 0.62 10.13
N PHE A 266 -9.68 -0.01 10.24
CA PHE A 266 -9.56 -1.47 10.17
C PHE A 266 -10.18 -2.22 11.36
N SER A 267 -10.36 -1.55 12.51
CA SER A 267 -10.99 -2.17 13.69
C SER A 267 -12.51 -2.09 13.66
N HIS A 268 -13.08 -1.01 13.11
CA HIS A 268 -14.53 -0.79 13.08
C HIS A 268 -15.19 -1.14 11.74
N VAL A 269 -14.41 -1.39 10.69
CA VAL A 269 -14.87 -1.86 9.37
C VAL A 269 -14.42 -3.31 9.14
N PRO A 270 -15.07 -4.31 9.76
CA PRO A 270 -14.55 -5.69 9.83
C PRO A 270 -14.47 -6.40 8.48
N TRP A 271 -15.30 -6.01 7.51
CA TRP A 271 -15.27 -6.57 6.16
C TRP A 271 -14.06 -6.09 5.35
N LEU A 272 -13.49 -4.91 5.64
CA LEU A 272 -12.46 -4.27 4.82
C LEU A 272 -11.17 -5.10 4.74
N ARG A 273 -10.67 -5.59 5.88
CA ARG A 273 -9.48 -6.46 5.91
C ARG A 273 -9.71 -7.75 5.13
N GLN A 274 -10.86 -8.39 5.31
CA GLN A 274 -11.21 -9.62 4.60
C GLN A 274 -11.31 -9.38 3.09
N ARG A 275 -11.92 -8.26 2.67
CA ARG A 275 -12.09 -7.88 1.27
C ARG A 275 -10.75 -7.57 0.59
N LEU A 276 -9.83 -6.88 1.27
CA LEU A 276 -8.48 -6.63 0.76
C LEU A 276 -7.70 -7.94 0.54
N LEU A 277 -7.70 -8.85 1.52
CA LEU A 277 -7.06 -10.16 1.40
C LEU A 277 -7.70 -11.00 0.27
N ALA A 278 -9.03 -11.08 0.24
CA ALA A 278 -9.76 -11.82 -0.78
C ALA A 278 -9.51 -11.27 -2.20
N THR A 279 -9.28 -9.97 -2.37
CA THR A 279 -8.96 -9.39 -3.69
C THR A 279 -7.57 -9.81 -4.17
N VAL A 280 -6.61 -10.00 -3.26
CA VAL A 280 -5.29 -10.59 -3.57
C VAL A 280 -5.43 -12.07 -3.93
N GLU A 281 -6.30 -12.81 -3.24
CA GLU A 281 -6.60 -14.21 -3.58
C GLU A 281 -7.31 -14.33 -4.94
N GLU A 282 -8.28 -13.46 -5.27
CA GLU A 282 -8.93 -13.37 -6.59
C GLU A 282 -7.90 -13.12 -7.70
N TYR A 283 -6.95 -12.19 -7.47
CA TYR A 283 -5.85 -11.94 -8.40
C TYR A 283 -4.94 -13.16 -8.59
N ALA A 284 -4.57 -13.84 -7.49
CA ALA A 284 -3.75 -15.05 -7.52
C ALA A 284 -4.42 -16.20 -8.29
N GLN A 285 -5.74 -16.35 -8.16
CA GLN A 285 -6.51 -17.36 -8.90
C GLN A 285 -6.57 -17.09 -10.41
N GLY A 286 -6.44 -15.84 -10.84
CA GLY A 286 -6.40 -15.46 -12.24
C GLY A 286 -5.04 -15.69 -12.93
N ILE A 287 -4.01 -16.16 -12.21
CA ILE A 287 -2.67 -16.45 -12.77
C ILE A 287 -2.79 -17.65 -13.70
N GLN A 288 -2.75 -17.38 -15.01
CA GLN A 288 -2.65 -18.41 -16.05
C GLN A 288 -1.31 -18.28 -16.76
N VAL A 289 -0.60 -19.40 -16.92
CA VAL A 289 0.59 -19.47 -17.77
C VAL A 289 0.11 -19.58 -19.22
N ASP A 290 0.59 -18.70 -20.08
CA ASP A 290 0.26 -18.73 -21.51
C ASP A 290 0.95 -19.92 -22.19
N THR A 291 0.23 -21.04 -22.24
CA THR A 291 0.65 -22.27 -22.89
C THR A 291 0.93 -22.10 -24.39
N SER A 292 0.28 -21.14 -25.07
CA SER A 292 0.57 -20.85 -26.48
C SER A 292 1.92 -20.17 -26.66
N SER A 293 2.30 -19.27 -25.74
CA SER A 293 3.65 -18.70 -25.70
C SER A 293 4.69 -19.78 -25.36
N LEU A 294 4.36 -20.76 -24.50
CA LEU A 294 5.23 -21.92 -24.22
C LEU A 294 5.38 -22.89 -25.40
N GLU A 295 4.33 -23.13 -26.19
CA GLU A 295 4.42 -23.92 -27.43
C GLU A 295 5.30 -23.22 -28.48
N ASP A 296 5.12 -21.91 -28.65
CA ASP A 296 5.97 -21.07 -29.50
C ASP A 296 7.43 -21.08 -29.03
N LEU A 297 7.68 -21.04 -27.71
CA LEU A 297 9.01 -21.18 -27.11
C LEU A 297 9.61 -22.57 -27.35
N ALA A 298 8.84 -23.64 -27.12
CA ALA A 298 9.28 -25.02 -27.34
C ALA A 298 9.62 -25.29 -28.80
N SER A 299 8.94 -24.63 -29.75
CA SER A 299 9.28 -24.70 -31.19
C SER A 299 10.61 -24.04 -31.55
N ARG A 300 11.16 -23.19 -30.67
CA ARG A 300 12.41 -22.43 -30.84
C ARG A 300 13.59 -22.99 -30.03
N ILE A 301 13.35 -23.92 -29.10
CA ILE A 301 14.41 -24.62 -28.38
C ILE A 301 15.14 -25.55 -29.36
N ASP A 302 16.43 -25.32 -29.58
CA ASP A 302 17.30 -26.31 -30.22
C ASP A 302 17.72 -27.34 -29.16
N PRO A 303 17.32 -28.61 -29.25
CA PRO A 303 17.68 -29.64 -28.26
C PRO A 303 19.18 -29.94 -28.23
N THR A 304 19.96 -29.43 -29.18
CA THR A 304 21.41 -29.63 -29.31
C THR A 304 22.24 -28.47 -28.77
N ASP A 305 21.62 -27.33 -28.43
CA ASP A 305 22.30 -26.16 -27.85
C ASP A 305 21.87 -25.88 -26.40
N PRO A 306 22.70 -26.23 -25.40
CA PRO A 306 22.43 -25.94 -24.00
C PRO A 306 22.29 -24.45 -23.65
N SER A 307 22.83 -23.54 -24.48
CA SER A 307 22.79 -22.10 -24.23
C SER A 307 21.43 -21.48 -24.60
N SER A 308 20.72 -22.06 -25.57
CA SER A 308 19.37 -21.62 -25.98
C SER A 308 18.38 -21.60 -24.80
N MET A 309 18.44 -22.62 -23.93
CA MET A 309 17.60 -22.73 -22.74
C MET A 309 17.90 -21.61 -21.71
N GLN A 310 19.15 -21.14 -21.66
CA GLN A 310 19.61 -20.13 -20.72
C GLN A 310 19.29 -18.70 -21.20
N GLU A 311 19.34 -18.46 -22.52
CA GLU A 311 18.79 -17.24 -23.14
C GLU A 311 17.27 -17.14 -22.98
N LEU A 312 16.53 -18.24 -23.18
CA LEU A 312 15.07 -18.23 -23.01
C LEU A 312 14.65 -17.92 -21.56
N MET A 313 15.29 -18.52 -20.55
CA MET A 313 15.02 -18.20 -19.14
C MET A 313 15.36 -16.76 -18.75
N SER A 314 16.24 -16.08 -19.48
CA SER A 314 16.61 -14.68 -19.24
C SER A 314 15.85 -13.67 -20.11
N SER A 315 15.05 -14.14 -21.07
CA SER A 315 14.36 -13.31 -22.07
C SER A 315 13.05 -12.64 -21.61
N GLY A 316 12.55 -12.97 -20.41
CA GLY A 316 11.24 -12.50 -19.92
C GLY A 316 10.01 -13.09 -20.64
N MET A 317 10.19 -13.86 -21.72
CA MET A 317 9.06 -14.42 -22.51
C MET A 317 8.22 -15.49 -21.77
N LEU A 318 8.58 -15.84 -20.53
CA LEU A 318 7.81 -16.70 -19.62
C LEU A 318 6.96 -15.90 -18.62
N GLU A 319 6.94 -14.57 -18.69
CA GLU A 319 6.08 -13.73 -17.84
C GLU A 319 4.59 -14.01 -18.12
N PRO A 320 3.79 -14.34 -17.10
CA PRO A 320 2.34 -14.51 -17.26
C PRO A 320 1.70 -13.22 -17.77
N LYS A 321 0.88 -13.30 -18.82
CA LYS A 321 0.10 -12.16 -19.31
C LYS A 321 -1.06 -11.90 -18.34
N THR A 322 -1.20 -10.66 -17.90
CA THR A 322 -2.33 -10.23 -17.05
C THR A 322 -3.66 -10.50 -17.76
N THR A 323 -4.48 -11.39 -17.19
CA THR A 323 -5.82 -11.69 -17.72
C THR A 323 -6.80 -10.54 -17.45
N PRO A 324 -7.91 -10.40 -18.20
CA PRO A 324 -8.95 -9.40 -17.91
C PRO A 324 -9.48 -9.51 -16.48
N GLU A 325 -9.60 -10.73 -15.96
CA GLU A 325 -10.02 -11.05 -14.59
C GLU A 325 -9.00 -10.57 -13.57
N GLN A 326 -7.70 -10.80 -13.80
CA GLN A 326 -6.61 -10.25 -12.97
C GLN A 326 -6.60 -8.72 -12.98
N GLN A 327 -6.74 -8.09 -14.15
CA GLN A 327 -6.78 -6.63 -14.24
C GLN A 327 -8.00 -6.07 -13.50
N ALA A 328 -9.14 -6.75 -13.54
CA ALA A 328 -10.31 -6.37 -12.76
C ALA A 328 -10.07 -6.52 -11.24
N ALA A 329 -9.37 -7.56 -10.79
CA ALA A 329 -8.98 -7.72 -9.38
C ALA A 329 -7.97 -6.65 -8.93
N LEU A 330 -6.94 -6.36 -9.73
CA LEU A 330 -5.99 -5.26 -9.47
C LEU A 330 -6.72 -3.91 -9.36
N ASN A 331 -7.61 -3.60 -10.31
CA ASN A 331 -8.38 -2.35 -10.29
C ASN A 331 -9.25 -2.22 -9.03
N ARG A 332 -9.83 -3.33 -8.51
CA ARG A 332 -10.57 -3.33 -7.24
C ARG A 332 -9.65 -3.06 -6.05
N LEU A 333 -8.47 -3.70 -6.02
CA LEU A 333 -7.49 -3.53 -4.95
C LEU A 333 -6.93 -2.11 -4.91
N GLU A 334 -6.54 -1.56 -6.08
CA GLU A 334 -6.15 -0.16 -6.25
C GLU A 334 -7.25 0.79 -5.74
N ASN A 335 -8.52 0.55 -6.10
CA ASN A 335 -9.64 1.40 -5.69
C ASN A 335 -9.86 1.35 -4.16
N LEU A 336 -9.82 0.16 -3.55
CA LEU A 336 -9.94 -0.01 -2.11
C LEU A 336 -8.80 0.70 -1.35
N LEU A 337 -7.55 0.49 -1.77
CA LEU A 337 -6.39 1.14 -1.15
C LEU A 337 -6.43 2.66 -1.32
N ALA A 338 -6.87 3.16 -2.48
CA ALA A 338 -7.06 4.58 -2.70
C ALA A 338 -8.16 5.18 -1.81
N LEU A 339 -9.29 4.49 -1.63
CA LEU A 339 -10.34 4.92 -0.72
C LEU A 339 -9.87 4.97 0.73
N VAL A 340 -9.13 3.95 1.21
CA VAL A 340 -8.54 3.92 2.55
C VAL A 340 -7.58 5.09 2.76
N GLU A 341 -6.58 5.24 1.89
CA GLU A 341 -5.58 6.32 2.01
C GLU A 341 -6.19 7.71 1.87
N GLY A 342 -7.17 7.87 0.98
CA GLY A 342 -7.90 9.13 0.80
C GLY A 342 -8.72 9.52 2.03
N TRP A 343 -9.35 8.55 2.70
CA TRP A 343 -10.11 8.79 3.92
C TRP A 343 -9.17 9.19 5.06
N VAL A 344 -8.05 8.47 5.23
CA VAL A 344 -7.01 8.79 6.22
C VAL A 344 -6.42 10.18 5.96
N ASP A 345 -6.16 10.55 4.70
CA ASP A 345 -5.60 11.87 4.37
C ASP A 345 -6.53 13.01 4.79
N VAL A 346 -7.84 12.87 4.56
CA VAL A 346 -8.85 13.86 4.98
C VAL A 346 -8.98 13.91 6.51
N VAL A 347 -9.23 12.76 7.15
CA VAL A 347 -9.42 12.67 8.60
C VAL A 347 -8.20 13.19 9.37
N VAL A 348 -6.99 12.89 8.91
CA VAL A 348 -5.75 13.40 9.55
C VAL A 348 -5.55 14.89 9.27
N THR A 349 -5.85 15.37 8.06
CA THR A 349 -5.76 16.81 7.74
C THR A 349 -6.70 17.61 8.63
N ASP A 350 -7.94 17.16 8.81
CA ASP A 350 -8.93 17.82 9.68
C ASP A 350 -8.53 17.73 11.17
N ALA A 351 -7.98 16.58 11.61
CA ALA A 351 -7.51 16.39 12.98
C ALA A 351 -6.31 17.29 13.34
N VAL A 352 -5.36 17.48 12.42
CA VAL A 352 -4.06 18.08 12.77
C VAL A 352 -3.79 19.44 12.12
N GLY A 353 -4.58 19.87 11.12
CA GLY A 353 -4.32 21.05 10.30
C GLY A 353 -4.18 22.36 11.08
N GLU A 354 -5.08 22.64 12.02
CA GLU A 354 -5.02 23.83 12.89
C GLU A 354 -3.97 23.71 14.02
N ARG A 355 -3.49 22.49 14.28
CA ARG A 355 -2.71 22.14 15.49
C ARG A 355 -1.22 21.94 15.22
N LEU A 356 -0.86 21.53 14.00
CA LEU A 356 0.51 21.31 13.54
C LEU A 356 0.81 22.22 12.33
N PRO A 357 1.46 23.39 12.54
CA PRO A 357 1.82 24.32 11.46
C PRO A 357 2.77 23.67 10.44
N GLY A 358 2.24 23.14 9.34
CA GLY A 358 3.01 22.36 8.36
C GLY A 358 2.47 20.96 8.07
N ALA A 359 1.37 20.55 8.71
CA ALA A 359 0.63 19.32 8.42
C ALA A 359 0.41 19.07 6.93
N GLU A 360 -0.02 20.09 6.18
CA GLU A 360 -0.25 20.00 4.73
C GLU A 360 1.04 19.65 3.95
N ALA A 361 2.18 20.23 4.35
CA ALA A 361 3.47 19.94 3.73
C ALA A 361 3.98 18.53 4.09
N LEU A 362 3.72 18.05 5.31
CA LEU A 362 4.01 16.66 5.70
C LEU A 362 3.12 15.67 4.94
N GLY A 363 1.84 15.97 4.79
CA GLY A 363 0.91 15.22 3.95
C GLY A 363 1.38 15.14 2.50
N GLU A 364 1.81 16.26 1.92
CA GLU A 364 2.34 16.27 0.55
C GLU A 364 3.66 15.49 0.42
N THR A 365 4.57 15.56 1.39
CA THR A 365 5.78 14.73 1.41
C THR A 365 5.44 13.23 1.46
N VAL A 366 4.52 12.81 2.33
CA VAL A 366 4.08 11.41 2.43
C VAL A 366 3.35 10.96 1.15
N ARG A 367 2.48 11.79 0.58
CA ARG A 367 1.83 11.51 -0.71
C ARG A 367 2.84 11.37 -1.84
N ARG A 368 3.88 12.20 -1.90
CA ARG A 368 4.97 12.08 -2.90
C ARG A 368 5.77 10.80 -2.72
N ARG A 369 6.08 10.41 -1.49
CA ARG A 369 6.79 9.16 -1.18
C ARG A 369 6.01 7.92 -1.62
N ARG A 370 4.67 7.91 -1.48
CA ARG A 370 3.81 6.90 -2.10
C ARG A 370 3.83 7.04 -3.63
N ALA A 371 3.68 8.25 -4.14
CA ALA A 371 3.53 8.51 -5.58
C ALA A 371 4.78 8.23 -6.45
N SER A 372 5.96 8.16 -5.86
CA SER A 372 7.23 7.97 -6.57
C SER A 372 7.62 6.51 -6.79
N GLY A 373 6.71 5.55 -6.65
CA GLY A 373 7.05 4.13 -6.74
C GLY A 373 7.94 3.69 -5.59
N GLY A 374 7.55 4.04 -4.35
CA GLY A 374 8.34 3.70 -3.15
C GLY A 374 8.59 2.19 -3.05
N PRO A 375 9.68 1.73 -2.42
CA PRO A 375 10.01 0.31 -2.25
C PRO A 375 8.90 -0.63 -1.76
N ALA A 376 7.89 -0.12 -1.08
CA ALA A 376 6.67 -0.88 -0.80
C ALA A 376 5.93 -1.28 -2.08
N GLU A 377 5.66 -0.31 -2.97
CA GLU A 377 5.06 -0.52 -4.27
C GLU A 377 5.93 -1.43 -5.14
N GLN A 378 7.27 -1.22 -5.17
CA GLN A 378 8.19 -2.10 -5.90
C GLN A 378 8.13 -3.55 -5.40
N THR A 379 8.00 -3.76 -4.09
CA THR A 379 7.89 -5.09 -3.49
C THR A 379 6.55 -5.74 -3.84
N PHE A 380 5.43 -5.01 -3.76
CA PHE A 380 4.12 -5.51 -4.17
C PHE A 380 3.99 -5.73 -5.69
N ALA A 381 4.65 -4.90 -6.50
CA ALA A 381 4.77 -5.11 -7.95
C ALA A 381 5.56 -6.38 -8.26
N THR A 382 6.69 -6.61 -7.58
CA THR A 382 7.53 -7.80 -7.80
C THR A 382 6.86 -9.10 -7.31
N LEU A 383 6.15 -9.07 -6.18
CA LEU A 383 5.56 -10.27 -5.56
C LEU A 383 4.12 -10.56 -6.01
N VAL A 384 3.38 -9.53 -6.42
CA VAL A 384 1.92 -9.59 -6.68
C VAL A 384 1.53 -8.84 -7.96
N GLY A 385 2.45 -8.24 -8.72
CA GLY A 385 2.11 -7.49 -9.95
C GLY A 385 1.28 -6.22 -9.72
N LEU A 386 1.24 -5.70 -8.49
CA LEU A 386 0.46 -4.52 -8.11
C LEU A 386 1.28 -3.23 -8.23
N GLU A 387 0.88 -2.34 -9.15
CA GLU A 387 1.36 -0.95 -9.26
C GLU A 387 0.31 0.02 -8.68
N LEU A 388 0.69 0.91 -7.76
CA LEU A 388 -0.24 1.78 -7.04
C LEU A 388 -0.36 3.15 -7.70
N ARG A 389 -1.36 3.31 -8.57
CA ARG A 389 -1.54 4.53 -9.38
C ARG A 389 -1.76 5.79 -8.52
N PRO A 390 -0.80 6.75 -8.47
CA PRO A 390 -0.88 7.87 -7.53
C PRO A 390 -2.03 8.86 -7.80
N ARG A 391 -2.58 8.84 -9.03
CA ARG A 391 -3.75 9.63 -9.42
C ARG A 391 -4.99 9.25 -8.59
N ARG A 392 -5.18 7.97 -8.30
CA ARG A 392 -6.35 7.45 -7.57
C ARG A 392 -6.39 7.95 -6.12
N LEU A 393 -5.23 8.07 -5.46
CA LEU A 393 -5.11 8.60 -4.09
C LEU A 393 -5.68 10.03 -3.97
N ARG A 394 -5.31 10.93 -4.90
CA ARG A 394 -5.77 12.32 -4.92
C ARG A 394 -7.26 12.45 -5.25
N ALA A 395 -7.75 11.58 -6.13
CA ALA A 395 -9.17 11.49 -6.47
C ALA A 395 -10.00 11.10 -5.24
N ALA A 396 -9.62 10.03 -4.54
CA ALA A 396 -10.28 9.59 -3.30
C ALA A 396 -10.27 10.69 -2.21
N ALA A 397 -9.13 11.32 -1.93
CA ALA A 397 -9.06 12.44 -0.98
C ALA A 397 -9.92 13.67 -1.39
N THR A 398 -10.28 13.79 -2.67
CA THR A 398 -11.22 14.83 -3.14
C THR A 398 -12.67 14.41 -2.90
N LEU A 399 -13.01 13.16 -3.21
CA LEU A 399 -14.33 12.60 -2.93
C LEU A 399 -14.67 12.64 -1.42
N TRP A 400 -13.74 12.24 -0.56
CA TRP A 400 -13.95 12.25 0.89
C TRP A 400 -14.16 13.66 1.47
N ARG A 401 -13.50 14.69 0.90
CA ARG A 401 -13.78 16.10 1.26
C ARG A 401 -15.18 16.52 0.84
N LEU A 402 -15.58 16.24 -0.40
CA LEU A 402 -16.93 16.54 -0.90
C LEU A 402 -18.03 15.86 -0.07
N LEU A 403 -17.81 14.61 0.37
CA LEU A 403 -18.70 13.91 1.28
C LEU A 403 -18.75 14.58 2.67
N THR A 404 -17.61 15.00 3.22
CA THR A 404 -17.56 15.78 4.48
C THR A 404 -18.33 17.09 4.36
N GLU A 405 -18.13 17.83 3.26
CA GLU A 405 -18.72 19.14 3.01
C GLU A 405 -20.25 19.08 2.84
N ARG A 406 -20.77 18.03 2.19
CA ARG A 406 -22.21 17.89 1.89
C ARG A 406 -23.00 17.15 2.97
N HIS A 407 -22.43 16.10 3.55
CA HIS A 407 -23.13 15.15 4.42
C HIS A 407 -22.56 15.09 5.85
N GLY A 408 -21.52 15.88 6.13
CA GLY A 408 -20.84 15.90 7.42
C GLY A 408 -20.01 14.65 7.69
N VAL A 409 -19.37 14.64 8.86
CA VAL A 409 -18.50 13.54 9.31
C VAL A 409 -19.23 12.19 9.36
N ALA A 410 -20.45 12.16 9.90
CA ALA A 410 -21.23 10.92 10.02
C ALA A 410 -21.68 10.38 8.66
N GLY A 411 -22.22 11.24 7.78
CA GLY A 411 -22.64 10.83 6.44
C GLY A 411 -21.48 10.40 5.55
N ARG A 412 -20.27 10.97 5.75
CA ARG A 412 -19.03 10.48 5.14
C ARG A 412 -18.67 9.09 5.63
N ASP A 413 -18.61 8.87 6.95
CA ASP A 413 -18.08 7.64 7.51
C ASP A 413 -19.03 6.43 7.31
N GLN A 414 -20.34 6.67 7.13
CA GLN A 414 -21.34 5.65 6.73
C GLN A 414 -21.05 4.97 5.39
N VAL A 415 -20.23 5.54 4.51
CA VAL A 415 -19.77 4.88 3.27
C VAL A 415 -19.06 3.55 3.56
N TRP A 416 -18.51 3.39 4.77
CA TRP A 416 -17.86 2.16 5.21
C TRP A 416 -18.80 1.08 5.77
N ASP A 417 -20.09 1.36 5.97
CA ASP A 417 -21.02 0.42 6.62
C ASP A 417 -21.20 -0.88 5.82
N HIS A 418 -21.09 -0.83 4.48
CA HIS A 418 -21.20 -1.99 3.61
C HIS A 418 -20.31 -1.86 2.36
N PRO A 419 -19.65 -2.93 1.86
CA PRO A 419 -18.79 -2.86 0.67
C PRO A 419 -19.49 -2.37 -0.60
N ASP A 420 -20.81 -2.57 -0.72
CA ASP A 420 -21.60 -2.13 -1.89
C ASP A 420 -21.91 -0.63 -1.88
N LEU A 421 -21.63 0.07 -0.77
CA LEU A 421 -21.76 1.53 -0.65
C LEU A 421 -20.49 2.26 -1.12
N LEU A 422 -19.40 1.52 -1.38
CA LEU A 422 -18.13 2.12 -1.75
C LEU A 422 -18.19 2.77 -3.15
N PRO A 423 -17.56 3.95 -3.32
CA PRO A 423 -17.34 4.53 -4.63
C PRO A 423 -16.58 3.60 -5.58
N SER A 424 -17.06 3.50 -6.81
CA SER A 424 -16.38 2.80 -7.89
C SER A 424 -15.17 3.61 -8.41
N ALA A 425 -14.40 3.01 -9.32
CA ALA A 425 -13.33 3.73 -10.01
C ALA A 425 -13.87 4.89 -10.87
N GLU A 426 -15.08 4.77 -11.43
CA GLU A 426 -15.73 5.85 -12.20
C GLU A 426 -16.11 7.02 -11.28
N ASP A 427 -16.57 6.72 -10.06
CA ASP A 427 -16.90 7.72 -9.03
C ASP A 427 -15.68 8.47 -8.50
N LEU A 428 -14.49 7.86 -8.55
CA LEU A 428 -13.25 8.58 -8.28
C LEU A 428 -12.87 9.53 -9.43
N ASP A 429 -13.23 9.22 -10.66
CA ASP A 429 -12.99 10.12 -11.80
C ASP A 429 -14.06 11.25 -11.88
N GLU A 430 -15.29 11.02 -11.39
CA GLU A 430 -16.38 12.02 -11.26
C GLU A 430 -16.90 12.20 -9.80
N PRO A 431 -16.06 12.69 -8.86
CA PRO A 431 -16.37 12.65 -7.42
C PRO A 431 -17.48 13.60 -6.95
N LEU A 432 -17.92 14.53 -7.80
CA LEU A 432 -19.09 15.36 -7.50
C LEU A 432 -20.38 14.53 -7.61
N ASP A 433 -20.59 13.79 -8.69
CA ASP A 433 -21.84 13.04 -8.92
C ASP A 433 -22.12 12.02 -7.81
N PHE A 434 -21.09 11.28 -7.35
CA PHE A 434 -21.23 10.41 -6.19
C PHE A 434 -21.65 11.20 -4.94
N ALA A 435 -21.02 12.34 -4.67
CA ALA A 435 -21.32 13.14 -3.48
C ALA A 435 -22.69 13.86 -3.55
N ASP A 436 -23.21 14.15 -4.74
CA ASP A 436 -24.56 14.65 -4.97
C ASP A 436 -25.62 13.55 -4.74
N ARG A 437 -25.39 12.33 -5.22
CA ARG A 437 -26.37 11.22 -5.14
C ARG A 437 -26.31 10.43 -3.82
N TRP A 438 -25.19 10.48 -3.10
CA TRP A 438 -25.06 9.91 -1.75
C TRP A 438 -26.12 10.46 -0.80
N GLY A 439 -26.64 9.64 0.11
CA GLY A 439 -27.76 9.98 1.01
C GLY A 439 -29.13 10.03 0.32
N THR A 440 -29.22 10.49 -0.93
CA THR A 440 -30.48 10.56 -1.70
C THR A 440 -31.10 9.17 -1.91
N SER A 441 -30.26 8.17 -2.17
CA SER A 441 -30.69 6.76 -2.27
C SER A 441 -31.11 6.15 -0.93
N THR A 442 -30.67 6.71 0.21
CA THR A 442 -31.04 6.23 1.55
C THR A 442 -32.44 6.71 1.94
N GLU A 443 -32.78 7.97 1.63
CA GLU A 443 -34.16 8.47 1.78
C GLU A 443 -35.18 7.68 0.93
N ASP A 444 -34.72 7.11 -0.20
CA ASP A 444 -35.52 6.21 -1.05
C ASP A 444 -35.68 4.79 -0.48
N LEU A 445 -34.77 4.36 0.41
CA LEU A 445 -34.82 3.07 1.08
C LEU A 445 -35.61 3.13 2.41
N ASP A 446 -35.63 4.28 3.08
CA ASP A 446 -36.38 4.50 4.32
C ASP A 446 -37.90 4.67 4.10
N ASP A 447 -38.34 5.26 2.97
CA ASP A 447 -39.72 5.14 2.48
C ASP A 447 -39.75 4.75 0.99
N PRO A 448 -39.68 3.43 0.67
CA PRO A 448 -39.72 2.95 -0.71
C PRO A 448 -41.06 3.25 -1.40
N ILE A 449 -42.12 3.56 -0.65
CA ILE A 449 -43.41 3.96 -1.23
C ILE A 449 -43.38 5.44 -1.62
N ALA A 450 -42.71 6.31 -0.86
CA ALA A 450 -42.42 7.68 -1.28
C ALA A 450 -41.47 7.73 -2.49
N ALA A 451 -40.46 6.86 -2.53
CA ALA A 451 -39.57 6.71 -3.69
C ALA A 451 -40.37 6.38 -4.97
N ILE A 452 -41.25 5.37 -4.90
CA ILE A 452 -42.14 4.99 -6.02
C ILE A 452 -43.05 6.16 -6.41
N ARG A 453 -43.72 6.84 -5.46
CA ARG A 453 -44.56 8.01 -5.79
C ARG A 453 -43.77 9.16 -6.43
N ARG A 454 -42.50 9.37 -6.03
CA ARG A 454 -41.60 10.37 -6.63
C ARG A 454 -41.12 9.96 -8.04
N ALA A 455 -40.95 8.67 -8.30
CA ALA A 455 -40.72 8.16 -9.66
C ALA A 455 -41.97 8.31 -10.54
N GLU A 456 -43.14 7.85 -10.07
CA GLU A 456 -44.42 7.95 -10.79
C GLU A 456 -44.79 9.38 -11.15
N SER A 457 -44.58 10.35 -10.24
CA SER A 457 -44.84 11.78 -10.51
C SER A 457 -43.83 12.40 -11.50
N ARG A 458 -42.57 11.95 -11.52
CA ARG A 458 -41.59 12.33 -12.55
C ARG A 458 -41.96 11.77 -13.93
N GLU A 459 -42.44 10.53 -14.00
CA GLU A 459 -42.92 9.93 -15.25
C GLU A 459 -44.23 10.54 -15.76
N GLN A 460 -45.11 10.99 -14.86
CA GLN A 460 -46.42 11.58 -15.20
C GLN A 460 -46.39 13.09 -15.49
N GLY A 461 -45.26 13.78 -15.25
CA GLY A 461 -45.01 15.13 -15.74
C GLY A 461 -45.91 16.23 -15.15
N THR A 462 -46.46 16.03 -13.95
CA THR A 462 -47.31 17.03 -13.27
C THR A 462 -46.48 18.04 -12.46
N PRO A 463 -46.53 19.35 -12.77
CA PRO A 463 -45.95 20.37 -11.91
C PRO A 463 -46.83 20.58 -10.67
N GLN A 464 -46.21 20.62 -9.50
CA GLN A 464 -46.91 20.85 -8.23
C GLN A 464 -47.06 22.36 -7.98
N GLU A 465 -48.18 22.95 -8.41
CA GLU A 465 -48.63 24.25 -7.89
C GLU A 465 -49.23 24.07 -6.48
N GLY A 466 -48.97 25.04 -5.60
CA GLY A 466 -49.10 24.89 -4.15
C GLY A 466 -50.51 25.10 -3.59
N ASP A 467 -50.67 24.73 -2.31
CA ASP A 467 -51.85 25.08 -1.51
C ASP A 467 -51.44 26.08 -0.43
N THR A 468 -51.87 27.33 -0.61
CA THR A 468 -51.92 28.33 0.45
C THR A 468 -53.38 28.58 0.82
N SER A 469 -53.84 27.91 1.87
CA SER A 469 -55.15 28.17 2.48
C SER A 469 -54.97 28.81 3.87
N ARG A 470 -55.12 30.13 3.88
CA ARG A 470 -55.37 30.94 5.07
C ARG A 470 -56.88 31.16 5.19
N ASP A 471 -57.27 31.70 6.34
CA ASP A 471 -58.59 32.28 6.68
C ASP A 471 -59.59 31.27 7.26
N GLU A 472 -60.44 31.58 8.22
CA GLU A 472 -60.62 32.64 9.22
C GLU A 472 -61.79 32.10 10.08
N ALA A 473 -61.80 32.29 11.40
CA ALA A 473 -62.88 31.80 12.26
C ALA A 473 -63.43 32.93 13.14
N GLY A 474 -64.74 33.19 13.10
CA GLY A 474 -65.39 34.18 13.95
C GLY A 474 -66.92 34.17 13.89
N GLY A 475 -67.54 34.08 15.09
CA GLY A 475 -68.97 34.30 15.40
C GLY A 475 -69.97 33.23 14.94
N ASP A 476 -71.11 32.97 15.59
CA ASP A 476 -71.72 33.37 16.90
C ASP A 476 -72.94 32.41 17.13
N ASP A 477 -73.78 32.37 18.18
CA ASP A 477 -74.14 33.24 19.32
C ASP A 477 -74.75 32.37 20.47
N THR A 478 -75.14 32.96 21.61
CA THR A 478 -76.13 32.51 22.65
C THR A 478 -75.80 31.34 23.60
N ASP A 479 -76.22 31.30 24.88
CA ASP A 479 -76.75 32.29 25.87
C ASP A 479 -76.80 31.61 27.28
N GLY A 480 -76.92 32.36 28.39
CA GLY A 480 -77.62 31.83 29.60
C GLY A 480 -76.89 31.68 30.96
N SER A 481 -76.59 32.79 31.63
CA SER A 481 -76.84 33.08 33.07
C SER A 481 -76.56 32.11 34.25
N SER A 482 -75.75 32.61 35.20
CA SER A 482 -76.00 32.77 36.67
C SER A 482 -75.89 31.64 37.73
N GLU A 483 -75.11 32.00 38.77
CA GLU A 483 -75.29 31.77 40.24
C GLU A 483 -74.87 30.47 40.98
N SER A 484 -74.32 30.72 42.19
CA SER A 484 -74.10 29.83 43.36
C SER A 484 -72.75 29.11 43.48
N ARG A 485 -72.07 28.96 44.62
CA ARG A 485 -71.98 29.62 45.95
C ARG A 485 -71.14 28.66 46.86
N SER A 486 -70.30 29.25 47.72
CA SER A 486 -69.87 28.78 49.08
C SER A 486 -68.96 27.54 49.29
N ASP A 487 -68.25 27.62 50.43
CA ASP A 487 -67.36 26.68 51.13
C ASP A 487 -66.07 26.31 50.37
N ASP A 488 -64.87 26.77 50.73
CA ASP A 488 -64.34 27.30 52.01
C ASP A 488 -64.35 26.29 53.18
N SER A 489 -63.17 25.71 53.43
CA SER A 489 -62.70 25.39 54.78
C SER A 489 -61.18 25.22 54.78
N ASP A 490 -60.50 26.29 55.18
CA ASP A 490 -59.29 26.30 56.02
C ASP A 490 -58.88 24.97 56.67
N GLN A 491 -57.57 24.73 56.77
CA GLN A 491 -56.87 24.99 58.05
C GLN A 491 -55.33 25.06 57.88
N SER A 492 -54.73 26.19 58.30
CA SER A 492 -53.41 26.39 58.97
C SER A 492 -52.22 25.49 58.61
N GLY A 493 -51.03 26.00 58.31
CA GLY A 493 -50.29 27.05 59.04
C GLY A 493 -48.94 26.44 59.51
N ASP A 494 -47.83 27.16 59.73
CA ASP A 494 -47.57 28.61 59.79
C ASP A 494 -46.11 28.88 59.33
N ASP A 495 -45.83 30.12 58.89
CA ASP A 495 -44.67 30.99 59.23
C ASP A 495 -43.20 30.48 59.21
N GLU A 496 -42.16 31.29 58.90
CA GLU A 496 -41.99 32.61 58.27
C GLU A 496 -40.48 32.81 57.97
N ASP A 497 -40.11 33.95 57.35
CA ASP A 497 -38.75 34.56 57.32
C ASP A 497 -37.68 33.77 56.51
N GLY A 498 -36.97 34.28 55.51
CA GLY A 498 -36.42 35.62 55.26
C GLY A 498 -34.98 35.39 54.75
N GLY A 499 -34.36 36.17 53.88
CA GLY A 499 -34.74 37.38 53.18
C GLY A 499 -33.69 37.69 52.10
N ASP A 500 -33.97 38.67 51.25
CA ASP A 500 -33.07 39.16 50.20
C ASP A 500 -31.82 39.85 50.81
N THR A 501 -30.61 39.54 50.32
CA THR A 501 -29.62 40.56 49.90
C THR A 501 -28.30 39.97 49.34
N ARG A 502 -28.00 40.43 48.11
CA ARG A 502 -26.66 40.79 47.58
C ARG A 502 -25.76 39.73 46.91
#